data_AF-A0A452IKQ1-F1
#
_entry.id   AF-A0A452IKQ1-F1
#
_cell.length_a   1.000
_cell.length_b   1.000
_cell.length_c   1.000
_cell.angle_alpha   90.00
_cell.angle_beta   90.00
_cell.angle_gamma   90.00
#
_symmetry.space_group_name_H-M   'P 1'
#
loop_
_entity.id
_entity.type
_entity.pdbx_description
1 polymer ?
#
loop_
_entity_poly.entity_id
_entity_poly.type
_entity_poly.pdbx_seq_one_letter_code
_entity_poly.pdbx_strand_id
1 'polypeptide(L)'
;MNSRKTLSETRRGYTAGKAYATAHSWQLPQILIVDVKPPFWANTCSKLCEALENFFCLACSLAGPCRIPLLSLYVVQNQHECLLPFVQVKGSFPRLQTCISELRSLPREGSFQQKGDRVMQAVQDGLQQFKQYTRHMLAGGSVNSSVEITVLTSQPGKDMVKQLETGLREIDLVSLRKLQIIEISQGDLLESADVEWHIHAEEEVSSDDSAILGMDIDLQIIENDVVSLETFFKTWLHDHGTDREQLHLLLPSGDFRHFTAPRTSLTCVKCDIQERLLSPALLPGAADVTVRTDDVNTPYQMAASPATTLYKLRVIKALKAEGVCESALFGLPFIIKPTSCWQLDWDELEMNQHNFHALCHSLLVSASKLRSAWDL
;
A
#
# COMPACT_ATOMS: atom_id res chain seq x y z
N MET A 1 -55.23 -15.09 36.37
CA MET A 1 -54.18 -16.11 36.50
C MET A 1 -53.34 -16.09 35.24
N ASN A 2 -52.04 -15.76 35.39
CA ASN A 2 -50.84 -16.35 34.75
C ASN A 2 -51.00 -17.11 33.41
N SER A 3 -50.09 -17.13 32.43
CA SER A 3 -48.77 -16.55 32.18
C SER A 3 -48.23 -17.26 30.92
N ARG A 4 -47.49 -16.53 30.07
CA ARG A 4 -46.29 -16.94 29.29
C ARG A 4 -46.28 -18.08 28.26
N LYS A 5 -45.83 -17.67 27.05
CA LYS A 5 -44.68 -18.15 26.23
C LYS A 5 -44.59 -19.64 25.83
N THR A 6 -44.36 -19.90 24.54
CA THR A 6 -43.00 -20.05 23.95
C THR A 6 -43.03 -20.24 22.44
N LEU A 7 -42.15 -19.51 21.74
CA LEU A 7 -41.72 -19.76 20.36
C LEU A 7 -41.02 -21.12 20.28
N SER A 8 -41.19 -21.84 19.17
CA SER A 8 -40.25 -22.87 18.73
C SER A 8 -39.74 -22.55 17.32
N GLU A 9 -38.44 -22.76 17.18
CA GLU A 9 -37.54 -22.32 16.13
C GLU A 9 -37.82 -22.98 14.78
N THR A 10 -37.73 -22.21 13.69
CA THR A 10 -37.53 -22.77 12.35
C THR A 10 -36.18 -22.30 11.83
N ARG A 11 -35.24 -23.23 11.92
CA ARG A 11 -33.88 -23.31 11.39
C ARG A 11 -33.76 -22.63 10.02
N ARG A 12 -33.18 -21.43 9.97
CA ARG A 12 -32.81 -20.75 8.72
C ARG A 12 -31.38 -21.14 8.37
N GLY A 13 -31.22 -22.01 7.37
CA GLY A 13 -29.92 -22.38 6.82
C GLY A 13 -29.26 -21.17 6.15
N TYR A 14 -28.02 -20.87 6.56
CA TYR A 14 -27.17 -19.91 5.86
C TYR A 14 -26.61 -20.60 4.62
N THR A 15 -27.13 -20.23 3.44
CA THR A 15 -26.51 -20.57 2.17
C THR A 15 -25.25 -19.74 2.01
N ALA A 16 -24.11 -20.43 1.92
CA ALA A 16 -22.82 -19.87 1.55
C ALA A 16 -22.95 -19.11 0.21
N GLY A 17 -22.81 -17.78 0.27
CA GLY A 17 -22.75 -16.95 -0.92
C GLY A 17 -21.52 -17.33 -1.73
N LYS A 18 -21.74 -17.80 -2.95
CA LYS A 18 -20.68 -17.92 -3.97
C LYS A 18 -20.10 -16.53 -4.17
N ALA A 19 -18.91 -16.31 -3.62
CA ALA A 19 -18.10 -15.15 -3.94
C ALA A 19 -17.78 -15.25 -5.44
N TYR A 20 -18.34 -14.33 -6.22
CA TYR A 20 -17.86 -14.09 -7.57
C TYR A 20 -16.35 -13.83 -7.45
N ALA A 21 -15.56 -14.59 -8.21
CA ALA A 21 -14.16 -14.29 -8.43
C ALA A 21 -14.09 -12.94 -9.17
N THR A 22 -14.22 -11.86 -8.42
CA THR A 22 -14.04 -10.50 -8.89
C THR A 22 -12.56 -10.33 -9.20
N ALA A 23 -12.30 -9.90 -10.42
CA ALA A 23 -10.98 -9.61 -10.96
C ALA A 23 -10.04 -9.02 -9.89
N HIS A 24 -8.88 -9.68 -9.78
CA HIS A 24 -7.74 -9.34 -8.93
C HIS A 24 -7.56 -7.83 -8.79
N SER A 25 -8.00 -7.27 -7.67
CA SER A 25 -7.43 -6.02 -7.18
C SER A 25 -6.05 -6.38 -6.63
N TRP A 26 -5.02 -5.64 -7.03
CA TRP A 26 -3.62 -5.84 -6.66
C TRP A 26 -3.36 -5.47 -5.19
N GLN A 27 -4.09 -6.13 -4.30
CA GLN A 27 -4.15 -5.83 -2.89
C GLN A 27 -3.69 -7.05 -2.15
N LEU A 28 -2.56 -6.89 -1.49
CA LEU A 28 -1.86 -8.00 -0.88
C LEU A 28 -2.34 -8.18 0.56
N PRO A 29 -2.47 -9.44 1.00
CA PRO A 29 -2.50 -9.74 2.42
C PRO A 29 -1.39 -8.99 3.15
N GLN A 30 -1.73 -8.41 4.29
CA GLN A 30 -0.81 -7.65 5.13
C GLN A 30 -0.53 -8.41 6.43
N ILE A 31 0.73 -8.47 6.85
CA ILE A 31 1.13 -8.89 8.19
C ILE A 31 1.72 -7.68 8.89
N LEU A 32 1.11 -7.27 10.00
CA LEU A 32 1.61 -6.20 10.84
C LEU A 32 2.33 -6.80 12.04
N ILE A 33 3.61 -6.50 12.21
CA ILE A 33 4.39 -6.89 13.38
C ILE A 33 4.66 -5.63 14.19
N VAL A 34 4.18 -5.58 15.42
CA VAL A 34 4.37 -4.43 16.32
C VAL A 34 5.38 -4.80 17.40
N ASP A 35 6.52 -4.13 17.40
CA ASP A 35 7.54 -4.24 18.44
C ASP A 35 7.17 -3.35 19.64
N VAL A 36 6.80 -3.98 20.75
CA VAL A 36 6.26 -3.32 21.95
C VAL A 36 7.29 -3.25 23.09
N LYS A 37 8.57 -3.08 22.74
CA LYS A 37 9.64 -2.97 23.73
C LYS A 37 9.51 -1.65 24.54
N PRO A 38 9.54 -1.73 25.89
CA PRO A 38 9.71 -0.56 26.75
C PRO A 38 11.11 0.07 26.56
N PRO A 39 11.27 1.37 26.89
CA PRO A 39 10.23 2.27 27.42
C PRO A 39 9.32 2.89 26.35
N PHE A 40 9.69 2.78 25.06
CA PHE A 40 9.06 3.52 23.97
C PHE A 40 7.58 3.16 23.74
N TRP A 41 7.22 1.89 23.99
CA TRP A 41 5.84 1.43 23.84
C TRP A 41 4.84 2.26 24.66
N ALA A 42 5.22 2.75 25.84
CA ALA A 42 4.34 3.56 26.68
C ALA A 42 3.82 4.82 25.97
N ASN A 43 4.66 5.44 25.13
CA ASN A 43 4.35 6.67 24.41
C ASN A 43 3.67 6.43 23.04
N THR A 44 3.93 5.28 22.43
CA THR A 44 3.42 4.92 21.10
C THR A 44 2.10 4.17 21.15
N CYS A 45 1.85 3.37 22.21
CA CYS A 45 0.70 2.47 22.32
C CYS A 45 -0.64 3.16 22.03
N SER A 46 -0.94 4.27 22.71
CA SER A 46 -2.23 4.97 22.55
C SER A 46 -2.41 5.53 21.14
N LYS A 47 -1.35 6.14 20.60
CA LYS A 47 -1.35 6.78 19.27
C LYS A 47 -1.50 5.75 18.16
N LEU A 48 -0.79 4.62 18.27
CA LEU A 48 -0.91 3.51 17.33
C LEU A 48 -2.31 2.88 17.37
N CYS A 49 -2.85 2.63 18.57
CA CYS A 49 -4.20 2.06 18.70
C CYS A 49 -5.27 2.99 18.11
N GLU A 50 -5.17 4.29 18.36
CA GLU A 50 -6.07 5.29 17.79
C GLU A 50 -5.96 5.35 16.25
N ALA A 51 -4.74 5.39 15.71
CA ALA A 51 -4.52 5.40 14.27
C ALA A 51 -5.06 4.13 13.59
N LEU A 52 -4.85 2.96 14.19
CA LEU A 52 -5.40 1.68 13.71
C LEU A 52 -6.93 1.66 13.77
N GLU A 53 -7.54 2.14 14.86
CA GLU A 53 -9.00 2.23 14.98
C GLU A 53 -9.60 3.12 13.89
N ASN A 54 -9.04 4.31 13.69
CA ASN A 54 -9.48 5.25 12.66
C ASN A 54 -9.32 4.67 11.26
N PHE A 55 -8.17 4.05 11.00
CA PHE A 55 -7.88 3.37 9.74
C PHE A 55 -8.83 2.21 9.45
N PHE A 56 -9.03 1.28 10.39
CA PHE A 56 -9.91 0.13 10.16
C PHE A 56 -11.38 0.53 10.09
N CYS A 57 -11.80 1.57 10.81
CA CYS A 57 -13.13 2.15 10.66
C CYS A 57 -13.37 2.58 9.20
N LEU A 58 -12.41 3.28 8.60
CA LEU A 58 -12.45 3.64 7.18
C LEU A 58 -12.39 2.39 6.28
N ALA A 59 -11.35 1.58 6.41
CA ALA A 59 -11.06 0.45 5.51
C ALA A 59 -12.19 -0.58 5.46
N CYS A 60 -12.85 -0.84 6.60
CA CYS A 60 -13.98 -1.76 6.67
C CYS A 60 -15.27 -1.19 6.09
N SER A 61 -15.40 0.14 6.06
CA SER A 61 -16.60 0.85 5.63
C SER A 61 -16.59 1.24 4.14
N LEU A 62 -15.44 1.18 3.47
CA LEU A 62 -15.34 1.47 2.04
C LEU A 62 -16.22 0.53 1.21
N ALA A 63 -17.02 1.11 0.32
CA ALA A 63 -17.79 0.39 -0.70
C ALA A 63 -16.85 -0.22 -1.76
N GLY A 64 -17.37 -1.17 -2.55
CA GLY A 64 -16.58 -1.87 -3.58
C GLY A 64 -15.71 -3.02 -3.04
N PRO A 65 -14.75 -3.54 -3.83
CA PRO A 65 -13.82 -4.58 -3.43
C PRO A 65 -12.98 -4.19 -2.19
N CYS A 66 -12.64 -5.16 -1.35
CA CYS A 66 -11.89 -4.91 -0.12
C CYS A 66 -10.45 -4.53 -0.46
N ARG A 67 -9.99 -3.36 0.02
CA ARG A 67 -8.67 -2.84 -0.36
C ARG A 67 -7.47 -3.49 0.34
N ILE A 68 -7.74 -4.24 1.41
CA ILE A 68 -6.77 -5.04 2.16
C ILE A 68 -7.46 -6.38 2.42
N PRO A 69 -7.32 -7.38 1.53
CA PRO A 69 -8.18 -8.55 1.56
C PRO A 69 -8.02 -9.34 2.85
N LEU A 70 -6.82 -9.38 3.41
CA LEU A 70 -6.47 -10.12 4.61
C LEU A 70 -5.48 -9.34 5.47
N LEU A 71 -5.61 -9.47 6.78
CA LEU A 71 -4.68 -8.93 7.77
C LEU A 71 -4.35 -9.98 8.83
N SER A 72 -3.08 -10.07 9.21
CA SER A 72 -2.63 -10.68 10.46
C SER A 72 -1.85 -9.67 11.30
N LEU A 73 -1.94 -9.78 12.63
CA LEU A 73 -1.23 -8.91 13.58
C LEU A 73 -0.45 -9.74 14.59
N TYR A 74 0.84 -9.43 14.67
CA TYR A 74 1.80 -9.98 15.60
C TYR A 74 2.33 -8.90 16.52
N VAL A 75 2.68 -9.32 17.73
CA VAL A 75 3.33 -8.47 18.73
C VAL A 75 4.63 -9.10 19.15
N VAL A 76 5.66 -8.28 19.30
CA VAL A 76 7.00 -8.70 19.73
C VAL A 76 7.37 -7.96 21.01
N GLN A 77 7.52 -8.71 22.10
CA GLN A 77 8.03 -8.21 23.38
C GLN A 77 9.16 -9.12 23.88
N ASN A 78 8.90 -9.95 24.90
CA ASN A 78 9.75 -11.08 25.31
C ASN A 78 9.68 -12.26 24.34
N GLN A 79 8.49 -12.46 23.78
CA GLN A 79 8.16 -13.52 22.84
C GLN A 79 7.41 -12.87 21.66
N HIS A 80 7.34 -13.58 20.54
CA HIS A 80 6.42 -13.23 19.47
C HIS A 80 5.06 -13.87 19.77
N GLU A 81 3.99 -13.10 19.64
CA GLU A 81 2.62 -13.56 19.85
C GLU A 81 1.75 -13.12 18.67
N CYS A 82 0.95 -14.05 18.16
CA CYS A 82 -0.04 -13.76 17.12
C CYS A 82 -1.34 -13.29 17.79
N LEU A 83 -1.53 -11.98 17.92
CA LEU A 83 -2.79 -11.41 18.44
C LEU A 83 -3.96 -11.60 17.47
N LEU A 84 -3.69 -11.57 16.17
CA LEU A 84 -4.71 -11.74 15.15
C LEU A 84 -4.20 -12.66 14.03
N PRO A 85 -4.66 -13.92 13.95
CA PRO A 85 -4.39 -14.74 12.77
C PRO A 85 -5.15 -14.16 11.58
N PHE A 86 -4.77 -14.52 10.35
CA PHE A 86 -5.38 -13.97 9.14
C PHE A 86 -6.92 -13.88 9.18
N VAL A 87 -7.41 -12.65 9.03
CA VAL A 87 -8.83 -12.33 8.90
C VAL A 87 -9.09 -11.46 7.68
N GLN A 88 -10.29 -11.58 7.11
CA GLN A 88 -10.76 -10.61 6.12
C GLN A 88 -10.98 -9.26 6.80
N VAL A 89 -10.40 -8.18 6.28
CA VAL A 89 -10.58 -6.85 6.87
C VAL A 89 -12.05 -6.42 6.73
N LYS A 90 -12.59 -6.50 5.52
CA LYS A 90 -13.99 -6.16 5.25
C LYS A 90 -14.93 -7.12 5.96
N GLY A 91 -15.81 -6.57 6.81
CA GLY A 91 -16.77 -7.34 7.60
C GLY A 91 -16.28 -7.85 8.95
N SER A 92 -15.00 -7.66 9.30
CA SER A 92 -14.42 -8.12 10.59
C SER A 92 -14.08 -6.99 11.56
N PHE A 93 -14.68 -5.80 11.41
CA PHE A 93 -14.39 -4.65 12.28
C PHE A 93 -14.48 -4.96 13.79
N PRO A 94 -15.50 -5.68 14.30
CA PRO A 94 -15.54 -6.04 15.74
C PRO A 94 -14.32 -6.83 16.19
N ARG A 95 -13.82 -7.76 15.36
CA ARG A 95 -12.66 -8.60 15.68
C ARG A 95 -11.36 -7.80 15.64
N LEU A 96 -11.24 -6.87 14.68
CA LEU A 96 -10.14 -5.92 14.61
C LEU A 96 -10.12 -5.01 15.84
N GLN A 97 -11.29 -4.51 16.27
CA GLN A 97 -11.42 -3.68 17.45
C GLN A 97 -11.05 -4.43 18.75
N THR A 98 -11.41 -5.71 18.86
CA THR A 98 -10.96 -6.56 19.97
C THR A 98 -9.44 -6.70 19.98
N CYS A 99 -8.82 -6.97 18.82
CA CYS A 99 -7.37 -7.05 18.70
C CYS A 99 -6.67 -5.73 19.11
N ILE A 100 -7.21 -4.57 18.71
CA ILE A 100 -6.66 -3.27 19.12
C ILE A 100 -6.83 -3.04 20.62
N SER A 101 -7.94 -3.49 21.20
CA SER A 101 -8.15 -3.42 22.65
C SER A 101 -7.16 -4.31 23.41
N GLU A 102 -6.83 -5.48 22.88
CA GLU A 102 -5.79 -6.36 23.42
C GLU A 102 -4.42 -5.68 23.32
N LEU A 103 -4.06 -5.14 22.13
CA LEU A 103 -2.83 -4.37 21.92
C LEU A 103 -2.69 -3.22 22.93
N ARG A 104 -3.78 -2.49 23.18
CA ARG A 104 -3.86 -1.38 24.15
C ARG A 104 -3.62 -1.82 25.60
N SER A 105 -3.95 -3.06 25.92
CA SER A 105 -3.83 -3.64 27.27
C SER A 105 -2.47 -4.28 27.56
N LEU A 106 -1.58 -4.36 26.56
CA LEU A 106 -0.25 -4.90 26.74
C LEU A 106 0.57 -4.10 27.77
N PRO A 107 1.47 -4.78 28.53
CA PRO A 107 2.30 -4.12 29.53
C PRO A 107 3.17 -3.01 28.92
N ARG A 108 3.06 -1.80 29.48
CA ARG A 108 3.82 -0.61 29.06
C ARG A 108 5.17 -0.48 29.75
N GLU A 109 5.31 -1.14 30.90
CA GLU A 109 6.49 -1.10 31.75
C GLU A 109 6.96 -2.54 32.04
N GLY A 110 8.27 -2.72 32.12
CA GLY A 110 8.89 -4.02 32.38
C GLY A 110 10.36 -4.05 31.96
N SER A 111 11.16 -4.85 32.66
CA SER A 111 12.51 -5.20 32.21
C SER A 111 12.44 -6.54 31.48
N PHE A 112 12.75 -6.50 30.19
CA PHE A 112 12.63 -7.65 29.30
C PHE A 112 14.02 -8.04 28.83
N GLN A 113 14.39 -9.31 29.04
CA GLN A 113 15.70 -9.79 28.61
C GLN A 113 15.73 -9.94 27.10
N GLN A 114 16.72 -9.32 26.45
CA GLN A 114 17.00 -9.52 25.04
C GLN A 114 17.51 -10.95 24.83
N LYS A 115 16.62 -11.85 24.42
CA LYS A 115 16.99 -13.22 24.09
C LYS A 115 16.57 -13.49 22.65
N GLY A 116 17.51 -13.41 21.72
CA GLY A 116 17.34 -13.74 20.30
C GLY A 116 16.55 -12.72 19.47
N ASP A 117 16.61 -12.88 18.15
CA ASP A 117 15.87 -12.06 17.19
C ASP A 117 14.41 -12.51 17.12
N ARG A 118 13.55 -11.82 17.87
CA ARG A 118 12.12 -12.14 17.99
C ARG A 118 11.29 -11.60 16.83
N VAL A 119 11.74 -10.52 16.20
CA VAL A 119 11.09 -9.98 15.01
C VAL A 119 11.25 -10.95 13.86
N MET A 120 12.46 -11.50 13.66
CA MET A 120 12.69 -12.58 12.70
C MET A 120 11.77 -13.78 12.93
N GLN A 121 11.56 -14.19 14.19
CA GLN A 121 10.64 -15.30 14.51
C GLN A 121 9.18 -14.96 14.14
N ALA A 122 8.74 -13.72 14.41
CA ALA A 122 7.39 -13.27 14.02
C ALA A 122 7.22 -13.23 12.49
N VAL A 123 8.25 -12.81 11.75
CA VAL A 123 8.27 -12.85 10.27
C VAL A 123 8.15 -14.30 9.78
N GLN A 124 8.95 -15.21 10.34
CA GLN A 124 8.90 -16.64 10.01
C GLN A 124 7.52 -17.25 10.27
N ASP A 125 6.97 -17.03 11.47
CA ASP A 125 5.67 -17.57 11.85
C ASP A 125 4.55 -17.00 10.98
N GLY A 126 4.56 -15.69 10.72
CA GLY A 126 3.60 -15.05 9.81
C GLY A 126 3.63 -15.61 8.39
N LEU A 127 4.83 -15.84 7.83
CA LEU A 127 4.98 -16.48 6.52
C LEU A 127 4.49 -17.93 6.51
N GLN A 128 4.75 -18.68 7.59
CA GLN A 128 4.25 -20.06 7.72
C GLN A 128 2.73 -20.08 7.85
N GLN A 129 2.16 -19.21 8.68
CA GLN A 129 0.72 -19.04 8.83
C GLN A 129 0.07 -18.69 7.50
N PHE A 130 0.69 -17.80 6.70
CA PHE A 130 0.20 -17.44 5.38
C PHE A 130 0.21 -18.64 4.43
N LYS A 131 1.32 -19.38 4.35
CA LYS A 131 1.43 -20.61 3.54
C LYS A 131 0.35 -21.62 3.92
N GLN A 132 0.08 -21.79 5.22
CA GLN A 132 -0.99 -22.67 5.70
C GLN A 132 -2.38 -22.15 5.35
N TYR A 133 -2.64 -20.86 5.57
CA TYR A 133 -3.91 -20.21 5.27
C TYR A 133 -4.28 -20.37 3.79
N THR A 134 -3.35 -20.05 2.89
CA THR A 134 -3.55 -20.18 1.43
C THR A 134 -3.83 -21.63 1.04
N ARG A 135 -3.10 -22.61 1.60
CA ARG A 135 -3.33 -24.04 1.33
C ARG A 135 -4.72 -24.52 1.74
N HIS A 136 -5.26 -24.01 2.85
CA HIS A 136 -6.57 -24.44 3.37
C HIS A 136 -7.76 -23.70 2.76
N MET A 137 -7.59 -22.43 2.38
CA MET A 137 -8.69 -21.60 1.84
C MET A 137 -8.83 -21.69 0.31
N LEU A 138 -7.74 -21.95 -0.41
CA LEU A 138 -7.73 -22.10 -1.88
C LEU A 138 -7.63 -23.57 -2.28
N ALA A 139 -8.63 -24.38 -1.93
CA ALA A 139 -8.81 -25.71 -2.49
C ALA A 139 -9.25 -25.62 -3.97
N GLY A 140 -8.34 -25.21 -4.86
CA GLY A 140 -8.60 -25.14 -6.30
C GLY A 140 -7.77 -24.09 -7.03
N GLY A 141 -6.51 -24.40 -7.29
CA GLY A 141 -5.70 -23.66 -8.28
C GLY A 141 -4.57 -22.83 -7.68
N SER A 142 -3.35 -23.13 -8.13
CA SER A 142 -2.14 -22.38 -7.85
C SER A 142 -2.27 -20.95 -8.38
N VAL A 143 -2.50 -20.00 -7.48
CA VAL A 143 -2.28 -18.58 -7.74
C VAL A 143 -1.15 -18.17 -6.80
N ASN A 144 -0.10 -17.55 -7.34
CA ASN A 144 1.03 -17.04 -6.59
C ASN A 144 0.52 -15.99 -5.59
N SER A 145 0.14 -16.45 -4.38
CA SER A 145 -0.31 -15.56 -3.32
C SER A 145 0.95 -15.00 -2.67
N SER A 146 1.21 -13.72 -2.90
CA SER A 146 2.23 -12.99 -2.16
C SER A 146 1.62 -12.28 -0.95
N VAL A 147 2.47 -11.92 0.00
CA VAL A 147 2.12 -11.18 1.22
C VAL A 147 3.12 -10.05 1.41
N GLU A 148 2.67 -8.97 2.05
CA GLU A 148 3.53 -7.89 2.50
C GLU A 148 3.62 -7.91 4.03
N ILE A 149 4.81 -7.61 4.55
CA ILE A 149 5.08 -7.56 5.99
C ILE A 149 5.53 -6.15 6.35
N THR A 150 4.86 -5.55 7.33
CA THR A 150 5.25 -4.27 7.92
C THR A 150 5.64 -4.50 9.37
N VAL A 151 6.86 -4.10 9.72
CA VAL A 151 7.38 -4.11 11.10
C VAL A 151 7.36 -2.68 11.64
N LEU A 152 6.53 -2.40 12.65
CA LEU A 152 6.55 -1.14 13.39
C LEU A 152 7.46 -1.30 14.60
N THR A 153 8.47 -0.45 14.72
CA THR A 153 9.40 -0.46 15.84
C THR A 153 9.77 0.95 16.29
N SER A 154 10.09 1.09 17.56
CA SER A 154 10.68 2.31 18.14
C SER A 154 12.19 2.18 18.35
N GLN A 155 12.79 1.05 17.96
CA GLN A 155 14.24 0.85 17.96
C GLN A 155 14.86 1.39 16.66
N PRO A 156 16.18 1.65 16.65
CA PRO A 156 16.89 2.03 15.44
C PRO A 156 16.64 1.03 14.30
N GLY A 157 15.97 1.49 13.24
CA GLY A 157 15.54 0.66 12.13
C GLY A 157 16.72 0.11 11.34
N LYS A 158 17.83 0.85 11.24
CA LYS A 158 19.07 0.39 10.57
C LYS A 158 19.64 -0.89 11.18
N ASP A 159 19.59 -1.03 12.51
CA ASP A 159 20.07 -2.24 13.17
C ASP A 159 19.10 -3.41 12.96
N MET A 160 17.80 -3.13 12.91
CA MET A 160 16.76 -4.11 12.59
C MET A 160 16.88 -4.62 11.15
N VAL A 161 17.15 -3.73 10.18
CA VAL A 161 17.42 -4.10 8.78
C VAL A 161 18.57 -5.09 8.74
N LYS A 162 19.73 -4.76 9.33
CA LYS A 162 20.90 -5.66 9.34
C LYS A 162 20.61 -7.01 9.99
N GLN A 163 19.84 -7.01 11.08
CA GLN A 163 19.43 -8.24 11.78
C GLN A 163 18.56 -9.11 10.89
N LEU A 164 17.54 -8.54 10.24
CA LEU A 164 16.65 -9.26 9.33
C LEU A 164 17.37 -9.70 8.05
N GLU A 165 18.22 -8.88 7.45
CA GLU A 165 19.03 -9.28 6.29
C GLU A 165 19.96 -10.45 6.58
N THR A 166 20.44 -10.57 7.81
CA THR A 166 21.30 -11.69 8.24
C THR A 166 20.45 -12.90 8.60
N GLY A 167 19.38 -12.70 9.37
CA GLY A 167 18.52 -13.77 9.87
C GLY A 167 17.63 -14.41 8.81
N LEU A 168 17.26 -13.66 7.76
CA LEU A 168 16.36 -14.15 6.72
C LEU A 168 17.08 -14.84 5.54
N ARG A 169 18.43 -14.91 5.53
CA ARG A 169 19.21 -15.51 4.42
C ARG A 169 18.85 -16.95 4.10
N GLU A 170 18.50 -17.73 5.12
CA GLU A 170 18.24 -19.17 4.99
C GLU A 170 16.75 -19.50 4.91
N ILE A 171 15.87 -18.49 4.88
CA ILE A 171 14.43 -18.68 4.92
C ILE A 171 13.85 -18.64 3.51
N ASP A 172 12.86 -19.50 3.27
CA ASP A 172 12.07 -19.46 2.04
C ASP A 172 11.08 -18.28 2.03
N LEU A 173 11.52 -17.18 1.39
CA LEU A 173 10.79 -15.93 1.22
C LEU A 173 10.00 -15.86 -0.10
N VAL A 174 9.77 -16.97 -0.82
CA VAL A 174 9.10 -16.96 -2.15
C VAL A 174 7.71 -16.29 -2.13
N SER A 175 6.99 -16.35 -1.02
CA SER A 175 5.69 -15.71 -0.86
C SER A 175 5.75 -14.25 -0.40
N LEU A 176 6.91 -13.73 -0.03
CA LEU A 176 7.07 -12.37 0.50
C LEU A 176 7.35 -11.42 -0.67
N ARG A 177 6.43 -10.49 -0.95
CA ARG A 177 6.63 -9.47 -2.00
C ARG A 177 7.33 -8.24 -1.47
N LYS A 178 7.07 -7.88 -0.21
CA LYS A 178 7.65 -6.70 0.41
C LYS A 178 7.85 -6.91 1.91
N LEU A 179 9.00 -6.48 2.42
CA LEU A 179 9.28 -6.34 3.85
C LEU A 179 9.63 -4.89 4.13
N GLN A 180 8.84 -4.24 4.97
CA GLN A 180 9.04 -2.83 5.32
C GLN A 180 9.22 -2.69 6.83
N ILE A 181 10.19 -1.86 7.23
CA ILE A 181 10.42 -1.45 8.60
C ILE A 181 10.02 0.02 8.74
N ILE A 182 9.13 0.27 9.70
CA ILE A 182 8.66 1.59 10.08
C ILE A 182 9.23 1.92 11.44
N GLU A 183 10.23 2.79 11.43
CA GLU A 183 10.81 3.35 12.65
C GLU A 183 9.95 4.53 13.11
N ILE A 184 9.43 4.41 14.32
CA ILE A 184 8.62 5.46 14.97
C ILE A 184 9.57 6.38 15.72
N SER A 185 9.74 7.59 15.20
CA SER A 185 10.65 8.58 15.75
C SER A 185 10.21 8.97 17.16
N GLN A 186 11.12 8.78 18.10
CA GLN A 186 10.90 9.20 19.48
C GLN A 186 11.34 10.67 19.55
N GLY A 187 10.44 11.60 19.19
CA GLY A 187 10.75 13.04 19.23
C GLY A 187 11.41 13.45 20.55
N ASP A 188 12.34 14.41 20.49
CA ASP A 188 13.28 14.91 21.51
C ASP A 188 12.94 14.66 22.99
N LEU A 189 13.00 13.39 23.42
CA LEU A 189 12.92 12.99 24.83
C LEU A 189 14.31 12.89 25.48
N LEU A 190 15.35 13.39 24.81
CA LEU A 190 16.73 13.43 25.27
C LEU A 190 17.37 14.81 25.02
N GLU A 191 16.88 15.84 25.70
CA GLU A 191 17.78 16.94 26.09
C GLU A 191 18.31 16.68 27.52
N SER A 192 19.30 15.80 27.60
CA SER A 192 20.34 15.84 28.64
C SER A 192 21.49 14.89 28.30
N ALA A 193 22.34 15.33 27.39
CA ALA A 193 23.80 15.38 27.54
C ALA A 193 24.37 15.92 26.22
N ASP A 194 25.07 17.04 26.31
CA ASP A 194 25.75 17.76 25.24
C ASP A 194 26.35 16.87 24.14
N VAL A 195 25.82 16.96 22.91
CA VAL A 195 26.62 16.92 21.67
C VAL A 195 25.90 17.76 20.60
N GLU A 196 26.65 18.68 20.01
CA GLU A 196 26.31 19.66 18.97
C GLU A 196 25.28 19.24 17.91
N TRP A 197 24.27 20.09 17.75
CA TRP A 197 23.41 20.20 16.58
C TRP A 197 24.24 20.52 15.33
N HIS A 198 24.34 19.58 14.39
CA HIS A 198 24.74 19.90 13.02
C HIS A 198 23.56 19.69 12.06
N ILE A 199 23.15 20.82 11.47
CA ILE A 199 22.13 20.98 10.46
C ILE A 199 22.69 20.58 9.07
N HIS A 200 21.89 19.83 8.32
CA HIS A 200 21.89 19.55 6.87
C HIS A 200 23.16 18.97 6.20
N ALA A 201 23.00 17.77 5.63
CA ALA A 201 23.14 17.54 4.19
C ALA A 201 22.52 16.19 3.81
N GLU A 202 21.72 16.17 2.75
CA GLU A 202 21.39 14.97 2.00
C GLU A 202 22.71 14.42 1.43
N GLU A 203 23.38 13.54 2.17
CA GLU A 203 24.51 12.78 1.64
C GLU A 203 23.97 11.48 1.05
N GLU A 204 24.10 11.41 -0.28
CA GLU A 204 23.96 10.22 -1.10
C GLU A 204 24.54 9.00 -0.38
N VAL A 205 23.69 8.01 -0.11
CA VAL A 205 24.12 6.72 0.40
C VAL A 205 25.03 6.10 -0.65
N SER A 206 26.33 6.15 -0.39
CA SER A 206 27.32 5.39 -1.14
C SER A 206 26.93 3.92 -1.05
N SER A 207 26.58 3.37 -2.20
CA SER A 207 26.45 1.95 -2.47
C SER A 207 27.64 1.20 -1.86
N ASP A 208 27.37 0.42 -0.82
CA ASP A 208 28.26 -0.62 -0.33
C ASP A 208 27.58 -1.96 -0.61
N ASP A 209 28.29 -2.78 -1.39
CA ASP A 209 27.85 -4.04 -2.01
C ASP A 209 27.54 -5.13 -0.98
N SER A 210 26.33 -5.12 -0.40
CA SER A 210 25.87 -6.25 0.42
C SER A 210 24.39 -6.64 0.28
N ALA A 211 23.78 -6.40 -0.88
CA ALA A 211 22.46 -6.96 -1.20
C ALA A 211 22.57 -8.46 -1.58
N ILE A 212 22.84 -9.31 -0.58
CA ILE A 212 22.92 -10.78 -0.76
C ILE A 212 21.53 -11.44 -0.72
N LEU A 213 20.49 -10.66 -0.42
CA LEU A 213 19.10 -11.01 -0.64
C LEU A 213 18.61 -10.14 -1.79
N GLY A 214 18.06 -10.72 -2.85
CA GLY A 214 17.35 -9.96 -3.91
C GLY A 214 16.05 -9.31 -3.41
N MET A 215 15.96 -9.01 -2.12
CA MET A 215 14.86 -8.36 -1.43
C MET A 215 15.42 -7.15 -0.71
N ASP A 216 15.07 -5.97 -1.19
CA ASP A 216 15.35 -4.72 -0.50
C ASP A 216 14.40 -4.58 0.70
N ILE A 217 14.93 -4.28 1.88
CA ILE A 217 14.13 -4.03 3.07
C ILE A 217 13.91 -2.53 3.17
N ASP A 218 12.70 -2.09 2.83
CA ASP A 218 12.34 -0.68 2.88
C ASP A 218 12.36 -0.18 4.33
N LEU A 219 13.22 0.79 4.63
CA LEU A 219 13.22 1.51 5.90
C LEU A 219 12.58 2.89 5.74
N GLN A 220 11.54 3.15 6.52
CA GLN A 220 10.89 4.46 6.59
C GLN A 220 10.80 4.93 8.04
N ILE A 221 11.12 6.20 8.27
CA ILE A 221 10.97 6.85 9.58
C ILE A 221 9.71 7.70 9.55
N ILE A 222 8.87 7.59 10.58
CA ILE A 222 7.65 8.38 10.74
C ILE A 222 7.57 9.00 12.13
N GLU A 223 6.87 10.12 12.25
CA GLU A 223 6.66 10.79 13.53
C GLU A 223 5.75 9.96 14.46
N ASN A 224 6.03 10.01 15.76
CA ASN A 224 5.19 9.40 16.79
C ASN A 224 3.96 10.26 17.09
N ASP A 225 3.09 10.40 16.11
CA ASP A 225 1.79 11.06 16.22
C ASP A 225 0.71 10.28 15.44
N VAL A 226 -0.55 10.53 15.79
CA VAL A 226 -1.68 9.80 15.21
C VAL A 226 -1.81 10.06 13.71
N VAL A 227 -1.55 11.29 13.26
CA VAL A 227 -1.74 11.70 11.86
C VAL A 227 -0.70 11.03 10.97
N SER A 228 0.57 10.99 11.38
CA SER A 228 1.63 10.32 10.62
C SER A 228 1.38 8.81 10.52
N LEU A 229 1.00 8.16 11.62
CA LEU A 229 0.65 6.74 11.65
C LEU A 229 -0.56 6.44 10.76
N GLU A 230 -1.63 7.24 10.85
CA GLU A 230 -2.79 7.10 9.97
C GLU A 230 -2.44 7.30 8.50
N THR A 231 -1.62 8.31 8.20
CA THR A 231 -1.20 8.62 6.83
C THR A 231 -0.42 7.45 6.25
N PHE A 232 0.46 6.85 7.05
CA PHE A 232 1.14 5.62 6.71
C PHE A 232 0.16 4.48 6.42
N PHE A 233 -0.75 4.13 7.34
CA PHE A 233 -1.69 3.02 7.08
C PHE A 233 -2.62 3.28 5.90
N LYS A 234 -3.03 4.53 5.66
CA LYS A 234 -3.82 4.92 4.49
C LYS A 234 -3.12 4.59 3.17
N THR A 235 -1.77 4.53 3.15
CA THR A 235 -1.04 4.06 1.95
C THR A 235 -1.45 2.65 1.55
N TRP A 236 -1.86 1.78 2.47
CA TRP A 236 -2.33 0.42 2.17
C TRP A 236 -3.66 0.38 1.40
N LEU A 237 -4.40 1.49 1.35
CA LEU A 237 -5.65 1.59 0.58
C LEU A 237 -5.39 1.95 -0.89
N HIS A 238 -4.19 2.43 -1.21
CA HIS A 238 -3.78 2.73 -2.58
C HIS A 238 -3.23 1.47 -3.27
N ASP A 239 -3.43 1.39 -4.58
CA ASP A 239 -2.88 0.30 -5.40
C ASP A 239 -1.36 0.51 -5.60
N HIS A 240 -0.57 -0.52 -5.30
CA HIS A 240 0.90 -0.55 -5.47
C HIS A 240 1.34 -1.67 -6.44
N GLY A 241 0.44 -2.12 -7.31
CA GLY A 241 0.74 -3.15 -8.31
C GLY A 241 1.73 -2.66 -9.37
N THR A 242 3.02 -2.89 -9.16
CA THR A 242 4.10 -2.67 -10.15
C THR A 242 4.29 -3.85 -11.09
N ASP A 243 3.46 -4.89 -11.03
CA ASP A 243 3.72 -6.14 -11.78
C ASP A 243 3.45 -6.00 -13.29
N ARG A 244 2.75 -4.94 -13.71
CA ARG A 244 2.42 -4.64 -15.11
C ARG A 244 2.29 -3.15 -15.36
N GLU A 245 2.65 -2.77 -16.58
CA GLU A 245 2.41 -1.44 -17.14
C GLU A 245 0.90 -1.15 -17.19
N GLN A 246 0.47 0.01 -16.69
CA GLN A 246 -0.94 0.40 -16.69
C GLN A 246 -1.27 1.41 -17.79
N LEU A 247 -0.29 2.19 -18.24
CA LEU A 247 -0.48 3.27 -19.21
C LEU A 247 0.73 3.40 -20.15
N HIS A 248 0.47 3.51 -21.45
CA HIS A 248 1.45 3.94 -22.45
C HIS A 248 1.08 5.31 -22.99
N LEU A 249 1.98 6.27 -22.83
CA LEU A 249 1.89 7.59 -23.45
C LEU A 249 2.67 7.56 -24.76
N LEU A 250 1.94 7.66 -25.88
CA LEU A 250 2.54 7.72 -27.21
C LEU A 250 2.77 9.18 -27.59
N LEU A 251 4.04 9.59 -27.58
CA LEU A 251 4.48 10.93 -27.93
C LEU A 251 4.75 11.01 -29.44
N PRO A 252 4.30 12.08 -30.12
CA PRO A 252 4.67 12.32 -31.50
C PRO A 252 6.16 12.67 -31.60
N SER A 253 6.94 11.89 -32.33
CA SER A 253 8.35 12.17 -32.58
C SER A 253 8.49 13.28 -33.61
N GLY A 254 9.04 14.43 -33.20
CA GLY A 254 9.70 15.43 -34.05
C GLY A 254 8.83 16.17 -35.09
N ASP A 255 8.73 17.48 -34.88
CA ASP A 255 8.24 18.53 -35.80
C ASP A 255 6.73 18.56 -36.14
N PHE A 256 6.04 19.50 -35.48
CA PHE A 256 4.86 20.19 -36.03
C PHE A 256 5.16 20.99 -37.32
N ARG A 257 6.20 20.64 -38.10
CA ARG A 257 6.70 21.48 -39.18
C ARG A 257 7.04 20.82 -40.51
N HIS A 258 7.26 19.51 -40.66
CA HIS A 258 7.55 18.97 -42.00
C HIS A 258 6.92 17.60 -42.29
N PHE A 259 5.88 17.61 -43.14
CA PHE A 259 5.23 16.45 -43.73
C PHE A 259 6.12 15.82 -44.82
N THR A 260 7.12 15.00 -44.50
CA THR A 260 7.76 14.12 -45.53
C THR A 260 8.46 12.85 -45.03
N ALA A 261 8.51 12.54 -43.72
CA ALA A 261 9.10 11.28 -43.23
C ALA A 261 8.02 10.20 -42.94
N PRO A 262 8.34 8.89 -43.06
CA PRO A 262 7.39 7.81 -42.76
C PRO A 262 6.91 7.92 -41.31
N ARG A 263 5.60 7.98 -41.12
CA ARG A 263 4.93 8.09 -39.82
C ARG A 263 5.04 6.79 -39.02
N THR A 264 6.17 6.45 -38.41
CA THR A 264 6.22 5.15 -37.68
C THR A 264 7.01 5.07 -36.38
N SER A 265 7.83 6.03 -35.96
CA SER A 265 8.44 5.95 -34.61
C SER A 265 7.74 6.93 -33.68
N LEU A 266 6.74 6.49 -32.90
CA LEU A 266 6.24 7.25 -31.74
C LEU A 266 7.12 6.91 -30.54
N THR A 267 7.61 7.91 -29.82
CA THR A 267 8.30 7.64 -28.54
C THR A 267 7.25 7.23 -27.52
N CYS A 268 7.35 6.01 -27.01
CA CYS A 268 6.43 5.49 -26.00
C CYS A 268 7.03 5.69 -24.60
N VAL A 269 6.27 6.33 -23.71
CA VAL A 269 6.60 6.39 -22.28
C VAL A 269 5.64 5.47 -21.54
N LYS A 270 6.19 4.46 -20.87
CA LYS A 270 5.47 3.44 -20.12
C LYS A 270 5.31 3.90 -18.68
N CYS A 271 4.08 3.85 -18.18
CA CYS A 271 3.70 4.46 -16.94
C CYS A 271 2.79 3.56 -16.11
N ASP A 272 2.82 3.79 -14.81
CA ASP A 272 1.85 3.29 -13.85
C ASP A 272 0.89 4.43 -13.46
N ILE A 273 -0.36 4.09 -13.15
CA ILE A 273 -1.41 5.00 -12.74
C ILE A 273 -1.72 4.78 -11.25
N GLN A 274 -1.48 5.80 -10.44
CA GLN A 274 -1.81 5.76 -9.03
C GLN A 274 -2.99 6.68 -8.71
N GLU A 275 -3.99 6.18 -7.98
CA GLU A 275 -5.05 7.00 -7.41
C GLU A 275 -4.45 8.08 -6.49
N ARG A 276 -4.71 9.37 -6.77
CA ARG A 276 -4.25 10.46 -5.89
C ARG A 276 -5.08 10.55 -4.62
N LEU A 277 -6.36 10.23 -4.72
CA LEU A 277 -7.35 10.32 -3.65
C LEU A 277 -8.29 9.12 -3.76
N LEU A 278 -8.72 8.60 -2.61
CA LEU A 278 -9.82 7.63 -2.58
C LEU A 278 -11.07 8.28 -3.15
N SER A 279 -11.75 7.57 -4.06
CA SER A 279 -12.99 8.06 -4.65
C SER A 279 -14.04 8.32 -3.56
N PRO A 280 -14.61 9.55 -3.46
CA PRO A 280 -15.63 9.86 -2.48
C PRO A 280 -16.89 8.97 -2.60
N ALA A 281 -17.15 8.45 -3.80
CA ALA A 281 -18.24 7.50 -4.04
C ALA A 281 -18.10 6.18 -3.26
N LEU A 282 -16.89 5.87 -2.77
CA LEU A 282 -16.62 4.69 -1.95
C LEU A 282 -16.99 4.90 -0.48
N LEU A 283 -17.23 6.15 -0.04
CA LEU A 283 -17.56 6.43 1.35
C LEU A 283 -19.03 6.07 1.64
N PRO A 284 -19.32 5.53 2.85
CA PRO A 284 -20.69 5.30 3.28
C PRO A 284 -21.54 6.57 3.16
N GLY A 285 -22.71 6.46 2.53
CA GLY A 285 -23.65 7.58 2.38
C GLY A 285 -23.41 8.49 1.16
N ALA A 286 -22.41 8.21 0.31
CA ALA A 286 -22.15 8.99 -0.90
C ALA A 286 -23.28 8.92 -1.96
N ALA A 287 -24.18 7.94 -1.85
CA ALA A 287 -25.30 7.73 -2.76
C ALA A 287 -26.31 8.90 -2.79
N ASP A 288 -26.34 9.77 -1.77
CA ASP A 288 -27.28 10.90 -1.69
C ASP A 288 -26.69 12.22 -2.23
N VAL A 289 -25.37 12.29 -2.49
CA VAL A 289 -24.69 13.54 -2.93
C VAL A 289 -24.40 13.53 -4.44
N THR A 290 -24.36 12.37 -5.08
CA THR A 290 -24.15 12.29 -6.53
C THR A 290 -25.42 12.70 -7.28
N VAL A 291 -25.48 13.98 -7.64
CA VAL A 291 -26.29 14.47 -8.76
C VAL A 291 -26.06 13.53 -9.93
N ARG A 292 -27.12 12.84 -10.33
CA ARG A 292 -27.30 12.01 -11.54
C ARG A 292 -26.42 12.49 -12.70
N THR A 293 -25.19 12.02 -12.75
CA THR A 293 -24.24 12.18 -13.87
C THR A 293 -23.51 10.89 -14.20
N ASP A 294 -23.90 9.78 -13.55
CA ASP A 294 -23.42 8.45 -13.87
C ASP A 294 -24.34 7.82 -14.92
N ASP A 295 -24.15 8.22 -16.17
CA ASP A 295 -24.50 7.34 -17.28
C ASP A 295 -23.59 6.12 -17.20
N VAL A 296 -24.21 4.94 -17.19
CA VAL A 296 -23.66 3.59 -17.02
C VAL A 296 -22.55 3.22 -18.05
N ASN A 297 -22.28 4.10 -19.03
CA ASN A 297 -21.28 3.93 -20.09
C ASN A 297 -20.18 5.01 -20.13
N THR A 298 -19.93 5.74 -19.03
CA THR A 298 -18.84 6.71 -19.00
C THR A 298 -17.47 6.06 -18.69
N PRO A 299 -16.38 6.49 -19.35
CA PRO A 299 -15.03 5.94 -19.16
C PRO A 299 -14.39 6.29 -17.79
N TYR A 300 -15.16 6.88 -16.86
CA TYR A 300 -14.71 7.19 -15.50
C TYR A 300 -14.59 5.93 -14.61
N GLN A 301 -14.94 4.74 -15.13
CA GLN A 301 -14.68 3.44 -14.51
C GLN A 301 -13.19 3.04 -14.48
N MET A 302 -12.23 3.96 -14.64
CA MET A 302 -10.82 3.66 -14.35
C MET A 302 -10.62 3.20 -12.90
N ALA A 303 -11.46 3.66 -11.96
CA ALA A 303 -11.41 3.28 -10.55
C ALA A 303 -12.17 1.98 -10.19
N ALA A 304 -12.89 1.37 -11.15
CA ALA A 304 -13.74 0.21 -10.90
C ALA A 304 -13.69 -0.88 -11.99
N SER A 305 -12.96 -0.65 -13.09
CA SER A 305 -12.70 -1.66 -14.11
C SER A 305 -11.61 -2.64 -13.64
N PRO A 306 -11.66 -3.91 -14.10
CA PRO A 306 -10.67 -4.90 -13.70
C PRO A 306 -9.27 -4.39 -14.04
N ALA A 307 -8.35 -4.54 -13.07
CA ALA A 307 -6.98 -4.03 -13.07
C ALA A 307 -6.05 -4.73 -14.09
N THR A 308 -6.60 -5.08 -15.26
CA THR A 308 -6.01 -5.88 -16.33
C THR A 308 -5.89 -5.13 -17.66
N THR A 309 -6.38 -3.89 -17.77
CA THR A 309 -6.40 -3.17 -19.04
C THR A 309 -5.24 -2.20 -19.13
N LEU A 310 -4.27 -2.51 -20.00
CA LEU A 310 -3.24 -1.56 -20.42
C LEU A 310 -3.88 -0.46 -21.26
N TYR A 311 -3.72 0.79 -20.82
CA TYR A 311 -4.26 1.96 -21.50
C TYR A 311 -3.23 2.54 -22.47
N LYS A 312 -3.60 2.80 -23.72
CA LYS A 312 -2.72 3.49 -24.68
C LYS A 312 -3.31 4.85 -25.02
N LEU A 313 -2.59 5.90 -24.62
CA LEU A 313 -2.99 7.28 -24.84
C LEU A 313 -2.03 7.94 -25.82
N ARG A 314 -2.56 8.39 -26.95
CA ARG A 314 -1.81 9.19 -27.90
C ARG A 314 -1.87 10.65 -27.51
N VAL A 315 -0.72 11.28 -27.31
CA VAL A 315 -0.64 12.73 -27.09
C VAL A 315 -0.98 13.45 -28.39
N ILE A 316 -2.05 14.24 -28.35
CA ILE A 316 -2.51 15.01 -29.51
C ILE A 316 -1.94 16.43 -29.48
N LYS A 317 -1.85 17.02 -28.28
CA LYS A 317 -1.45 18.43 -28.15
C LYS A 317 -0.88 18.73 -26.76
N ALA A 318 0.14 19.59 -26.73
CA ALA A 318 0.55 20.30 -25.52
C ALA A 318 -0.21 21.64 -25.44
N LEU A 319 -0.88 21.87 -24.32
CA LEU A 319 -1.66 23.09 -24.04
C LEU A 319 -0.92 23.89 -22.98
N LYS A 320 -0.88 25.22 -23.07
CA LYS A 320 -0.39 26.02 -21.95
C LYS A 320 -1.29 25.86 -20.74
N ALA A 321 -0.72 25.75 -19.54
CA ALA A 321 -1.44 25.53 -18.29
C ALA A 321 -2.42 26.69 -18.00
N GLU A 322 -2.02 27.93 -18.29
CA GLU A 322 -2.85 29.14 -18.16
C GLU A 322 -4.11 29.10 -19.03
N GLY A 323 -4.09 28.34 -20.13
CA GLY A 323 -5.23 28.18 -21.04
C GLY A 323 -6.18 27.05 -20.66
N VAL A 324 -5.90 26.30 -19.58
CA VAL A 324 -6.73 25.17 -19.12
C VAL A 324 -7.41 25.55 -17.81
N CYS A 325 -8.71 25.86 -17.91
CA CYS A 325 -9.54 26.14 -16.74
C CYS A 325 -9.78 24.86 -15.93
N GLU A 326 -9.42 24.86 -14.65
CA GLU A 326 -9.58 23.67 -13.78
C GLU A 326 -11.04 23.27 -13.58
N SER A 327 -11.97 24.21 -13.65
CA SER A 327 -13.42 23.92 -13.60
C SER A 327 -13.95 23.14 -14.81
N ALA A 328 -13.18 23.04 -15.90
CA ALA A 328 -13.51 22.23 -17.06
C ALA A 328 -12.88 20.83 -17.01
N LEU A 329 -12.08 20.54 -15.98
CA LEU A 329 -11.53 19.20 -15.74
C LEU A 329 -12.52 18.43 -14.86
N PHE A 330 -12.93 17.25 -15.34
CA PHE A 330 -13.86 16.37 -14.65
C PHE A 330 -13.21 15.00 -14.42
N GLY A 331 -13.64 14.32 -13.37
CA GLY A 331 -13.15 12.99 -12.99
C GLY A 331 -12.17 13.00 -11.83
N LEU A 332 -11.75 11.80 -11.43
CA LEU A 332 -10.82 11.61 -10.33
C LEU A 332 -9.38 11.91 -10.79
N PRO A 333 -8.59 12.66 -9.99
CA PRO A 333 -7.21 12.91 -10.30
C PRO A 333 -6.36 11.65 -10.05
N PHE A 334 -5.51 11.31 -11.02
CA PHE A 334 -4.52 10.25 -10.91
C PHE A 334 -3.11 10.84 -11.01
N ILE A 335 -2.15 10.16 -10.36
CA ILE A 335 -0.73 10.43 -10.49
C ILE A 335 -0.18 9.44 -11.51
N ILE A 336 0.53 9.96 -12.52
CA ILE A 336 1.25 9.14 -13.49
C ILE A 336 2.70 9.05 -13.02
N LYS A 337 3.25 7.85 -12.97
CA LYS A 337 4.65 7.58 -12.63
C LYS A 337 5.32 6.76 -13.73
N PRO A 338 6.65 6.83 -13.92
CA PRO A 338 7.33 5.88 -14.79
C PRO A 338 7.09 4.46 -14.26
N THR A 339 6.87 3.51 -15.16
CA THR A 339 6.61 2.13 -14.74
C THR A 339 7.83 1.51 -14.06
N SER A 340 7.58 0.68 -13.05
CA SER A 340 8.59 -0.14 -12.37
C SER A 340 8.35 -1.63 -12.61
N CYS A 341 7.74 -1.95 -13.77
CA CYS A 341 7.39 -3.30 -14.17
C CYS A 341 8.62 -4.21 -14.26
N TRP A 342 8.69 -5.21 -13.37
CA TRP A 342 9.77 -6.20 -13.32
C TRP A 342 9.89 -7.06 -14.60
N GLN A 343 8.86 -7.07 -15.45
CA GLN A 343 8.88 -7.81 -16.72
C GLN A 343 9.74 -7.11 -17.79
N LEU A 344 10.10 -5.84 -17.57
CA LEU A 344 11.00 -5.09 -18.44
C LEU A 344 12.44 -5.34 -18.01
N ASP A 345 13.34 -5.30 -19.00
CA ASP A 345 14.76 -5.34 -18.68
C ASP A 345 15.23 -4.02 -18.06
N TRP A 346 16.37 -4.08 -17.38
CA TRP A 346 16.92 -2.92 -16.68
C TRP A 346 17.22 -1.75 -17.61
N ASP A 347 17.75 -2.03 -18.81
CA ASP A 347 18.07 -1.01 -19.81
C ASP A 347 16.80 -0.28 -20.29
N GLU A 348 15.70 -1.02 -20.50
CA GLU A 348 14.41 -0.46 -20.89
C GLU A 348 13.78 0.34 -19.76
N LEU A 349 13.84 -0.13 -18.51
CA LEU A 349 13.37 0.62 -17.33
C LEU A 349 14.13 1.94 -17.18
N GLU A 350 15.45 1.89 -17.25
CA GLU A 350 16.30 3.07 -17.15
C GLU A 350 16.01 4.06 -18.29
N MET A 351 15.97 3.59 -19.53
CA MET A 351 15.64 4.43 -20.69
C MET A 351 14.24 5.05 -20.56
N ASN A 352 13.26 4.28 -20.11
CA ASN A 352 11.90 4.76 -19.89
C ASN A 352 11.82 5.81 -18.78
N GLN A 353 12.57 5.63 -17.69
CA GLN A 353 12.69 6.60 -16.61
C GLN A 353 13.28 7.92 -17.12
N HIS A 354 14.38 7.86 -17.88
CA HIS A 354 14.97 9.04 -18.51
C HIS A 354 13.97 9.77 -19.43
N ASN A 355 13.25 9.02 -20.27
CA ASN A 355 12.22 9.58 -21.15
C ASN A 355 11.07 10.25 -20.38
N PHE A 356 10.64 9.64 -19.28
CA PHE A 356 9.61 10.20 -18.41
C PHE A 356 10.08 11.50 -17.72
N HIS A 357 11.32 11.54 -17.22
CA HIS A 357 11.89 12.75 -16.63
C HIS A 357 12.05 13.87 -17.66
N ALA A 358 12.52 13.55 -18.86
CA ALA A 358 12.63 14.52 -19.95
C ALA A 358 11.26 15.11 -20.34
N LEU A 359 10.22 14.27 -20.37
CA LEU A 359 8.83 14.71 -20.60
C LEU A 359 8.37 15.67 -19.49
N CYS A 360 8.52 15.28 -18.23
CA CYS A 360 8.14 16.11 -17.08
C CYS A 360 8.86 17.46 -17.09
N HIS A 361 10.18 17.47 -17.31
CA HIS A 361 10.97 18.68 -17.40
C HIS A 361 10.49 19.58 -18.55
N SER A 362 10.21 19.00 -19.73
CA SER A 362 9.69 19.75 -20.87
C SER A 362 8.36 20.43 -20.57
N LEU A 363 7.44 19.73 -19.90
CA LEU A 363 6.12 20.27 -19.53
C LEU A 363 6.23 21.36 -18.46
N LEU A 364 7.15 21.24 -17.52
CA LEU A 364 7.42 22.25 -16.49
C LEU A 364 7.98 23.52 -17.12
N VAL A 365 9.03 23.40 -17.94
CA VAL A 365 9.66 24.55 -18.61
C VAL A 365 8.69 25.26 -19.54
N SER A 366 7.86 24.53 -20.27
CA SER A 366 6.87 25.11 -21.18
C SER A 366 5.55 25.51 -20.48
N ALA A 367 5.46 25.35 -19.15
CA ALA A 367 4.25 25.54 -18.36
C ALA A 367 3.02 24.93 -19.05
N SER A 368 3.11 23.67 -19.48
CA SER A 368 2.14 23.01 -20.35
C SER A 368 1.52 21.77 -19.73
N LYS A 369 0.28 21.47 -20.13
CA LYS A 369 -0.47 20.25 -19.83
C LYS A 369 -0.64 19.44 -21.11
N LEU A 370 -0.58 18.12 -21.02
CA LEU A 370 -0.83 17.24 -22.17
C LEU A 370 -2.32 16.98 -22.34
N ARG A 371 -2.80 17.06 -23.58
CA ARG A 371 -4.09 16.53 -24.00
C ARG A 371 -3.84 15.27 -24.83
N SER A 372 -4.41 14.17 -24.36
CA SER A 372 -4.30 12.86 -24.99
C SER A 372 -5.68 12.33 -25.35
N ALA A 373 -5.73 11.41 -26.32
CA ALA A 373 -6.91 10.60 -26.58
C ALA A 373 -6.55 9.12 -26.58
N TRP A 374 -7.57 8.28 -26.36
CA TRP A 374 -7.49 6.84 -26.54
C TRP A 374 -7.00 6.51 -27.94
N ASP A 375 -5.96 5.69 -28.03
CA ASP A 375 -5.61 5.03 -29.28
C ASP A 375 -6.58 3.85 -29.43
N LEU A 376 -7.62 4.02 -30.26
CA LEU A 376 -8.64 3.00 -30.56
C LEU A 376 -8.11 1.93 -31.50
#